data_AF-A0A353LT08-F1
#
_entry.id   AF-A0A353LT08-F1
#
_cell.length_a   1.000
_cell.length_b   1.000
_cell.length_c   1.000
_cell.angle_alpha   90.00
_cell.angle_beta   90.00
_cell.angle_gamma   90.00
#
_symmetry.space_group_name_H-M   'P 1'
#
loop_
_entity.id
_entity.type
_entity.pdbx_description
1 polymer ?
#
loop_
_entity_poly.entity_id
_entity_poly.type
_entity_poly.pdbx_seq_one_letter_code
_entity_poly.pdbx_strand_id
1 'polypeptide(L)' 'EEPAPVSTIGILGWMRINLFSSPLNILLTIVSVYLIWLIVPPVIEWAFIDAIWDGTNRDACLVENAGA' A
#
# COMPACT_ATOMS: atom_id res chain seq x y z
N GLU A 1 41.03 -4.92 -0.62
CA GLU A 1 39.85 -4.05 -0.83
C GLU A 1 39.37 -3.52 0.51
N GLU A 2 39.00 -2.24 0.63
CA GLU A 2 38.33 -1.74 1.84
C GLU A 2 36.88 -2.23 1.87
N PRO A 3 36.40 -2.82 2.97
CA PRO A 3 35.01 -3.23 3.08
C PRO A 3 34.11 -1.99 2.97
N ALA A 4 33.01 -2.11 2.22
CA ALA A 4 32.02 -1.04 2.13
C ALA A 4 31.60 -0.62 3.55
N PRO A 5 31.52 0.69 3.84
CA PRO A 5 31.24 1.18 5.19
C PRO A 5 29.96 0.55 5.72
N VAL A 6 30.00 0.06 6.96
CA VAL A 6 28.91 -0.68 7.65
C VAL A 6 27.54 0.01 7.57
N SER A 7 27.49 1.33 7.36
CA SER A 7 26.27 2.12 7.14
C SER A 7 25.51 1.80 5.84
N THR A 8 26.15 1.08 4.90
CA THR A 8 25.59 0.66 3.61
C THR A 8 24.96 -0.72 3.69
N ILE A 9 25.24 -1.48 4.76
CA ILE A 9 24.84 -2.87 4.92
C ILE A 9 23.55 -2.92 5.74
N GLY A 10 22.39 -3.15 5.09
CA GLY A 10 21.10 -3.35 5.74
C GLY A 10 19.93 -2.60 5.09
N ILE A 11 18.70 -2.90 5.53
CA ILE A 11 17.45 -2.33 4.98
C ILE A 11 17.45 -0.80 5.08
N LEU A 12 17.90 -0.25 6.21
CA LEU A 12 17.98 1.20 6.42
C LEU A 12 19.00 1.88 5.49
N GLY A 13 20.17 1.26 5.26
CA GLY A 13 21.18 1.75 4.32
C GLY A 13 20.67 1.70 2.87
N TRP A 14 20.01 0.62 2.49
CA TRP A 14 19.39 0.47 1.18
C TRP A 14 18.30 1.51 0.91
N MET A 15 17.39 1.76 1.86
CA MET A 15 16.35 2.78 1.71
C MET A 15 16.95 4.18 1.53
N ARG A 16 18.01 4.52 2.28
CA ARG A 16 18.63 5.84 2.18
C ARG A 16 19.28 6.08 0.82
N ILE A 17 19.87 5.04 0.22
CA ILE A 17 20.53 5.11 -1.09
C ILE A 17 19.53 5.04 -2.25
N ASN A 18 18.40 4.36 -2.10
CA ASN A 18 17.45 4.16 -3.20
C ASN A 18 16.25 5.12 -3.15
N LEU A 19 15.63 5.31 -1.98
CA LEU A 19 14.42 6.14 -1.82
C LEU A 19 14.75 7.59 -1.48
N PHE A 20 15.86 7.85 -0.80
CA PHE A 20 16.20 9.18 -0.28
C PHE A 20 17.53 9.74 -0.83
N SER A 21 17.98 9.25 -1.99
CA SER A 21 19.25 9.66 -2.61
C SER A 21 19.25 11.06 -3.22
N SER A 22 18.08 11.65 -3.47
CA SER A 22 17.95 13.00 -4.03
C SER A 22 16.69 13.70 -3.50
N PRO A 23 16.62 15.04 -3.51
CA PRO A 23 15.42 15.78 -3.13
C PRO A 23 14.17 15.36 -3.92
N LEU A 24 14.33 15.02 -5.20
CA LEU A 24 13.26 14.50 -6.04
C LEU A 24 12.79 13.12 -5.56
N ASN A 25 13.71 12.20 -5.25
CA ASN A 25 13.36 10.87 -4.75
C ASN A 25 12.66 10.95 -3.38
N ILE A 26 13.07 11.88 -2.51
CA ILE A 26 12.39 12.15 -1.23
C ILE A 26 10.94 12.59 -1.49
N LEU A 27 10.73 13.56 -2.39
CA LEU A 27 9.39 14.02 -2.75
C LEU A 27 8.52 12.89 -3.32
N LEU A 28 9.07 12.12 -4.28
CA LEU A 28 8.37 10.98 -4.85
C LEU A 28 8.01 9.93 -3.79
N THR A 29 8.91 9.63 -2.86
CA THR A 29 8.66 8.68 -1.76
C THR A 29 7.50 9.15 -0.88
N ILE A 30 7.47 10.44 -0.50
CA ILE A 30 6.37 11.00 0.29
C ILE A 30 5.05 10.91 -0.48
N VAL A 31 5.04 11.28 -1.77
CA VAL A 31 3.85 11.20 -2.62
C VAL A 31 3.36 9.76 -2.74
N SER A 32 4.26 8.80 -2.95
CA SER A 32 3.90 7.38 -3.02
C SER A 32 3.26 6.88 -1.72
N VAL A 33 3.82 7.23 -0.57
CA VAL A 33 3.25 6.88 0.74
C VAL A 33 1.87 7.51 0.92
N TYR A 34 1.70 8.77 0.51
CA TYR A 34 0.40 9.45 0.56
C TYR A 34 -0.65 8.77 -0.33
N LEU A 35 -0.28 8.39 -1.57
CA LEU A 35 -1.18 7.66 -2.46
C LEU A 35 -1.56 6.29 -1.90
N ILE A 36 -0.60 5.56 -1.31
CA ILE A 36 -0.86 4.29 -0.63
C ILE A 36 -1.88 4.52 0.50
N TRP A 37 -1.73 5.57 1.29
CA TRP A 37 -2.65 5.89 2.37
C TRP A 37 -4.07 6.23 1.88
N LEU A 38 -4.22 6.81 0.68
CA LEU A 38 -5.54 7.06 0.09
C LEU A 38 -6.18 5.82 -0.53
N ILE A 39 -5.39 4.91 -1.09
CA ILE A 39 -5.88 3.77 -1.88
C ILE A 39 -6.09 2.53 -1.02
N VAL A 40 -5.17 2.24 -0.09
CA VAL A 40 -5.19 0.99 0.68
C VAL A 40 -6.43 0.86 1.57
N PRO A 41 -6.84 1.88 2.36
CA PRO A 41 -8.05 1.77 3.20
C PRO A 41 -9.33 1.43 2.42
N PRO A 42 -9.72 2.15 1.35
CA PRO A 42 -10.95 1.81 0.62
C PRO A 42 -10.84 0.46 -0.12
N VAL A 43 -9.65 0.06 -0.56
CA VAL A 43 -9.45 -1.27 -1.14
C VAL A 43 -9.65 -2.36 -0.08
N ILE A 44 -9.20 -2.14 1.15
CA ILE A 44 -9.42 -3.08 2.25
C ILE A 44 -10.88 -3.15 2.64
N GLU A 45 -11.57 -2.01 2.75
CA GLU A 45 -13.01 -1.95 3.02
C GLU A 45 -13.78 -2.74 1.97
N TRP A 46 -13.56 -2.43 0.69
CA TRP A 46 -14.22 -3.12 -0.42
C TRP A 46 -13.91 -4.62 -0.45
N ALA A 47 -12.63 -5.00 -0.33
CA ALA A 47 -12.21 -6.38 -0.53
C ALA A 47 -12.47 -7.27 0.69
N PHE A 48 -12.34 -6.77 1.92
CA PHE A 48 -12.37 -7.63 3.10
C PHE A 48 -13.52 -7.36 4.06
N ILE A 49 -14.05 -6.12 4.08
CA ILE A 49 -15.12 -5.74 5.01
C ILE A 49 -16.48 -5.92 4.32
N ASP A 50 -16.64 -5.35 3.13
CA ASP A 50 -17.91 -5.34 2.41
C ASP A 50 -18.05 -6.49 1.40
N ALA A 51 -16.98 -7.24 1.13
CA ALA A 51 -17.01 -8.30 0.14
C ALA A 51 -17.81 -9.53 0.63
N ILE A 52 -18.70 -9.98 -0.22
CA ILE A 52 -19.45 -11.22 -0.06
C ILE A 52 -18.64 -12.32 -0.77
N TRP A 53 -17.95 -13.14 0.01
CA TRP A 53 -17.02 -14.17 -0.50
C TRP A 53 -17.69 -15.51 -0.84
N ASP A 54 -18.86 -15.78 -0.26
CA ASP A 54 -19.65 -16.99 -0.45
C ASP A 54 -21.14 -16.63 -0.53
N GLY A 55 -21.89 -17.32 -1.39
CA GLY A 55 -23.29 -17.02 -1.70
C GLY A 55 -24.16 -18.26 -1.62
N THR A 56 -24.62 -18.62 -0.42
CA THR A 56 -25.45 -19.81 -0.21
C THR A 56 -26.87 -19.66 -0.76
N ASN A 57 -27.39 -18.44 -0.90
CA ASN A 57 -28.74 -18.15 -1.40
C ASN A 57 -28.75 -16.92 -2.31
N ARG A 58 -29.78 -16.77 -3.14
CA ARG A 58 -29.95 -15.64 -4.09
C ARG A 58 -29.83 -14.26 -3.42
N ASP A 59 -30.24 -14.16 -2.16
CA ASP A 59 -30.21 -12.92 -1.38
C ASP A 59 -28.78 -12.44 -1.12
N ALA A 60 -27.76 -13.31 -1.20
CA ALA A 60 -26.35 -12.94 -1.07
C ALA A 60 -25.83 -12.12 -2.27
N CYS A 61 -26.51 -12.14 -3.42
CA CYS A 61 -26.19 -11.26 -4.55
C CYS A 61 -26.97 -9.94 -4.52
N LEU A 62 -27.91 -9.77 -3.59
CA LEU A 62 -28.68 -8.56 -3.45
C LEU A 62 -27.92 -7.63 -2.51
N VAL A 63 -27.47 -6.47 -3.04
CA VAL A 63 -26.89 -5.42 -2.20
C VAL A 63 -28.02 -4.88 -1.33
N GLU A 64 -27.84 -4.89 -0.01
CA GLU A 64 -28.74 -4.20 0.90
C GLU A 64 -28.73 -2.71 0.51
N ASN A 65 -29.86 -2.20 0.00
CA ASN A 65 -30.06 -0.89 -0.63
C ASN A 65 -29.72 -0.74 -2.14
N ALA A 66 -29.60 -1.84 -2.91
CA ALA A 66 -29.64 -1.74 -4.38
C ALA A 66 -31.07 -1.44 -4.87
N GLY A 67 -31.40 -0.16 -4.89
CA GLY A 67 -32.62 0.36 -5.52
C GLY A 67 -33.38 1.28 -4.59
N ALA A 68 -33.39 2.56 -4.93
CA ALA A 68 -34.61 3.34 -4.81
C ALA A 68 -35.61 2.87 -5.90
#